data_AF-A0A662ZL06-F1
#
_entry.id   AF-A0A662ZL06-F1
#
_cell.length_a   1.000
_cell.length_b   1.000
_cell.length_c   1.000
_cell.angle_alpha   90.00
_cell.angle_beta   90.00
_cell.angle_gamma   90.00
#
_symmetry.space_group_name_H-M   'P 1'
#
loop_
_entity.id
_entity.type
_entity.pdbx_description
1 polymer ?
#
loop_
_entity_poly.entity_id
_entity_poly.type
_entity_poly.pdbx_seq_one_letter_code
_entity_poly.pdbx_strand_id
1 'polypeptide(L)'
;MGMRRLRYLRSTRVTYEIETEYDGLNCQFNDLVGLVLDENISNVTGRIISYDDAALTVTTDMEVPDELQSGIVYIRKLDGSCEQYTYTRNDSHNLTIDRALPSWSDDYGQTIEYPFFAIGELVKCWVTAVKPADKKVSLTLVNYNEDVFKDDL
;
A
#
# COMPACT_ATOMS: atom_id res chain seq x y z
N MET A 1 -2.33 7.74 31.56
CA MET A 1 -2.40 6.31 31.17
C MET A 1 -3.81 5.77 30.96
N GLY A 2 -4.80 6.00 31.85
CA GLY A 2 -6.16 5.46 31.69
C GLY A 2 -6.93 5.92 30.45
N MET A 3 -6.85 7.21 30.10
CA MET A 3 -7.49 7.79 28.91
C MET A 3 -6.94 7.21 27.59
N ARG A 4 -5.62 7.03 27.49
CA ARG A 4 -4.96 6.40 26.32
C ARG A 4 -5.44 4.96 26.11
N ARG A 5 -5.50 4.16 27.19
CA ARG A 5 -6.00 2.78 27.11
C ARG A 5 -7.47 2.72 26.68
N LEU A 6 -8.31 3.64 27.18
CA LEU A 6 -9.71 3.73 26.76
C LEU A 6 -9.84 4.13 25.28
N ARG A 7 -9.04 5.09 24.81
CA ARG A 7 -9.01 5.49 23.39
C ARG A 7 -8.54 4.34 22.50
N TYR A 8 -7.53 3.58 22.91
CA TYR A 8 -7.10 2.37 22.22
C TYR A 8 -8.28 1.40 22.05
N LEU A 9 -8.94 1.02 23.16
CA LEU A 9 -10.10 0.11 23.12
C LEU A 9 -11.30 0.65 22.31
N ARG A 10 -11.43 1.97 22.17
CA ARG A 10 -12.51 2.60 21.39
C ARG A 10 -12.19 2.69 19.90
N SER A 11 -10.96 3.05 19.57
CA SER A 11 -10.58 3.52 18.25
C SER A 11 -9.79 2.49 17.43
N THR A 12 -9.18 1.49 18.06
CA THR A 12 -8.40 0.43 17.38
C THR A 12 -9.10 -0.92 17.57
N ARG A 13 -10.24 -1.09 16.87
CA ARG A 13 -11.15 -2.25 17.02
C ARG A 13 -11.14 -3.19 15.83
N VAL A 14 -10.72 -2.70 14.67
CA VAL A 14 -10.70 -3.50 13.45
C VAL A 14 -9.37 -4.21 13.40
N THR A 15 -9.46 -5.54 13.44
CA THR A 15 -8.32 -6.43 13.28
C THR A 15 -8.37 -7.01 11.88
N TYR A 16 -7.26 -6.98 11.18
CA TYR A 16 -7.10 -7.60 9.87
C TYR A 16 -6.15 -8.78 10.01
N GLU A 17 -6.49 -9.89 9.37
CA GLU A 17 -5.60 -11.04 9.23
C GLU A 17 -5.27 -11.20 7.75
N ILE A 18 -3.97 -11.17 7.45
CA ILE A 18 -3.46 -11.21 6.07
C ILE A 18 -2.48 -12.36 5.97
N GLU A 19 -2.65 -13.17 4.92
CA GLU A 19 -1.62 -14.12 4.50
C GLU A 19 -0.87 -13.53 3.31
N THR A 20 0.45 -13.47 3.42
CA THR A 20 1.33 -13.00 2.36
C THR A 20 2.48 -13.99 2.16
N GLU A 21 3.19 -13.82 1.04
CA GLU A 21 4.44 -14.52 0.78
C GLU A 21 5.56 -13.98 1.70
N TYR A 22 6.81 -14.32 1.42
CA TYR A 22 7.95 -13.98 2.29
C TYR A 22 8.15 -12.47 2.54
N ASP A 23 7.55 -11.57 1.76
CA ASP A 23 7.67 -10.12 1.97
C ASP A 23 7.05 -9.67 3.32
N GLY A 24 6.10 -10.44 3.85
CA GLY A 24 5.60 -10.24 5.22
C GLY A 24 6.65 -10.43 6.31
N LEU A 25 7.78 -11.11 6.04
CA LEU A 25 8.88 -11.25 7.00
C LEU A 25 9.63 -9.93 7.25
N ASN A 26 9.50 -8.96 6.33
CA ASN A 26 10.13 -7.65 6.50
C ASN A 26 9.42 -6.80 7.56
N CYS A 27 8.18 -7.15 7.92
CA CYS A 27 7.44 -6.48 8.98
C CYS A 27 7.87 -6.98 10.37
N GLN A 28 7.97 -6.04 11.31
CA GLN A 28 8.19 -6.29 12.72
C GLN A 28 6.96 -5.92 13.55
N PHE A 29 6.93 -6.41 14.79
CA PHE A 29 5.91 -5.98 15.75
C PHE A 29 5.96 -4.46 15.96
N ASN A 30 4.78 -3.82 15.95
CA ASN A 30 4.54 -2.38 15.99
C ASN A 30 4.96 -1.59 14.74
N ASP A 31 5.35 -2.24 13.65
CA ASP A 31 5.55 -1.50 12.40
C ASP A 31 4.24 -0.84 11.95
N LEU A 32 4.34 0.43 11.56
CA LEU A 32 3.25 1.18 10.95
C LEU A 32 3.24 0.84 9.46
N VAL A 33 2.19 0.15 9.03
CA VAL A 33 2.01 -0.29 7.64
C VAL A 33 0.75 0.32 7.05
N GLY A 34 0.74 0.46 5.73
CA GLY A 34 -0.44 0.84 4.97
C GLY A 34 -1.13 -0.40 4.41
N LEU A 35 -2.41 -0.58 4.71
CA LEU A 35 -3.26 -1.56 4.05
C LEU A 35 -4.14 -0.84 3.04
N VAL A 36 -3.94 -1.10 1.76
CA VAL A 36 -4.82 -0.57 0.72
C VAL A 36 -6.01 -1.49 0.59
N LEU A 37 -7.21 -0.97 0.88
CA LEU A 37 -8.49 -1.68 0.74
C LEU A 37 -9.36 -0.91 -0.25
N ASP A 38 -9.99 -1.63 -1.16
CA ASP A 38 -11.17 -1.15 -1.86
C ASP A 38 -12.37 -1.99 -1.39
N GLU A 39 -13.32 -1.38 -0.69
CA GLU A 39 -14.51 -2.08 -0.19
C GLU A 39 -15.42 -2.61 -1.32
N ASN A 40 -15.24 -2.12 -2.55
CA ASN A 40 -16.08 -2.44 -3.70
C ASN A 40 -15.40 -3.32 -4.75
N ILE A 41 -14.07 -3.47 -4.73
CA ILE A 41 -13.30 -4.14 -5.79
C ILE A 41 -12.18 -4.99 -5.19
N SER A 42 -11.76 -6.05 -5.88
CA SER A 42 -10.52 -6.77 -5.51
C SER A 42 -9.36 -5.79 -5.63
N ASN A 43 -8.63 -5.53 -4.53
CA ASN A 43 -7.47 -4.65 -4.50
C ASN A 43 -6.60 -4.83 -5.76
N VAL A 44 -6.47 -3.79 -6.57
CA VAL A 44 -5.61 -3.85 -7.76
C VAL A 44 -4.22 -3.46 -7.32
N THR A 45 -3.38 -4.48 -7.17
CA THR A 45 -1.96 -4.33 -6.87
C THR A 45 -1.13 -5.07 -7.91
N GLY A 46 0.04 -4.54 -8.21
CA GLY A 46 0.91 -5.10 -9.24
C GLY A 46 2.22 -4.34 -9.34
N ARG A 47 2.87 -4.44 -10.48
CA ARG A 47 4.17 -3.85 -10.84
C ARG A 47 4.00 -2.81 -11.94
N ILE A 48 4.83 -1.77 -11.92
CA ILE A 48 4.85 -0.72 -12.95
C ILE A 48 5.82 -1.06 -14.07
N ILE A 49 5.45 -1.79 -15.12
CA ILE A 49 6.38 -2.23 -16.18
C ILE A 49 7.20 -1.09 -16.83
N SER A 50 6.60 0.09 -17.01
CA SER A 50 7.29 1.23 -17.61
C SER A 50 6.72 2.57 -17.16
N TYR A 51 7.49 3.63 -17.35
CA TYR A 51 7.09 5.00 -17.08
C TYR A 51 7.58 5.93 -18.19
N ASP A 52 6.66 6.70 -18.77
CA ASP A 52 6.93 7.80 -19.68
C ASP A 52 6.83 9.13 -18.92
N ASP A 53 7.98 9.75 -18.66
CA ASP A 53 8.07 11.02 -17.92
C ASP A 53 7.49 12.21 -18.68
N ALA A 54 7.51 12.18 -20.02
CA ALA A 54 6.97 13.28 -20.83
C ALA A 54 5.43 13.26 -20.82
N ALA A 55 4.84 12.06 -20.81
CA ALA A 55 3.40 11.86 -20.76
C ALA A 55 2.85 11.63 -19.34
N LEU A 56 3.71 11.60 -18.32
CA LEU A 56 3.37 11.19 -16.95
C LEU A 56 2.57 9.89 -16.91
N THR A 57 2.93 8.94 -17.77
CA THR A 57 2.15 7.70 -17.95
C THR A 57 2.91 6.51 -17.39
N VAL A 58 2.25 5.77 -16.51
CA VAL A 58 2.70 4.53 -15.89
C VAL A 58 2.00 3.36 -16.57
N THR A 59 2.77 2.34 -16.98
CA THR A 59 2.24 1.08 -17.50
C THR A 59 2.31 0.01 -16.42
N THR A 60 1.23 -0.73 -16.19
CA THR A 60 1.10 -1.76 -15.15
C THR A 60 1.11 -3.16 -15.75
N ASP A 61 1.58 -4.15 -14.98
CA ASP A 61 1.49 -5.58 -15.37
C ASP A 61 0.09 -6.17 -15.18
N MET A 62 -0.64 -5.65 -14.20
CA MET A 62 -2.01 -6.04 -13.88
C MET A 62 -3.00 -5.12 -14.59
N GLU A 63 -4.07 -5.71 -15.11
CA GLU A 63 -5.18 -4.97 -15.70
C GLU A 63 -5.92 -4.17 -14.62
N VAL A 64 -6.12 -2.88 -14.87
CA VAL A 64 -6.97 -2.00 -14.08
C VAL A 64 -8.39 -2.03 -14.67
N PRO A 65 -9.40 -2.47 -13.89
CA PRO A 65 -10.80 -2.55 -14.33
C PRO A 65 -11.36 -1.22 -14.85
N ASP A 66 -12.33 -1.29 -15.76
CA ASP A 66 -12.99 -0.11 -16.32
C ASP A 66 -13.79 0.68 -15.28
N GLU A 67 -14.14 0.11 -14.12
CA GLU A 67 -14.79 0.89 -13.04
C GLU A 67 -13.82 1.88 -12.36
N LEU A 68 -12.51 1.65 -12.45
CA LEU A 68 -11.45 2.43 -11.83
C LEU A 68 -10.87 3.46 -12.80
N GLN A 69 -11.68 4.44 -13.19
CA GLN A 69 -11.29 5.47 -14.17
C GLN A 69 -10.35 6.53 -13.59
N SER A 70 -10.44 6.82 -12.30
CA SER A 70 -9.53 7.74 -11.61
C SER A 70 -9.56 7.50 -10.11
N GLY A 71 -8.54 7.95 -9.41
CA GLY A 71 -8.47 7.82 -7.96
C GLY A 71 -7.06 8.01 -7.43
N ILE A 72 -6.79 7.34 -6.32
CA ILE A 72 -5.49 7.36 -5.66
C ILE A 72 -4.73 6.07 -6.00
N VAL A 73 -3.46 6.22 -6.36
CA VAL A 73 -2.51 5.11 -6.51
C VAL A 73 -1.31 5.36 -5.62
N TYR A 74 -0.90 4.33 -4.89
CA TYR A 74 0.32 4.32 -4.11
C TYR A 74 1.41 3.60 -4.89
N ILE A 75 2.56 4.23 -5.06
CA ILE A 75 3.71 3.68 -5.80
C ILE A 75 4.89 3.56 -4.85
N ARG A 76 5.43 2.34 -4.72
CA ARG A 76 6.62 2.05 -3.90
C ARG A 76 7.90 2.42 -4.65
N LYS A 77 8.85 3.06 -3.99
CA LYS A 77 10.20 3.43 -4.49
C LYS A 77 11.23 2.34 -4.16
N LEU A 78 12.44 2.42 -4.75
CA LEU A 78 13.55 1.50 -4.45
C LEU A 78 13.95 1.46 -2.99
N ASP A 79 13.85 2.60 -2.30
CA ASP A 79 14.16 2.68 -0.87
C ASP A 79 13.09 2.03 0.02
N GLY A 80 12.04 1.47 -0.59
CA GLY A 80 10.92 0.82 0.09
C GLY A 80 9.83 1.76 0.56
N SER A 81 10.01 3.08 0.46
CA SER A 81 8.96 4.06 0.80
C SER A 81 7.86 4.09 -0.25
N CYS A 82 6.65 4.49 0.13
CA CYS A 82 5.53 4.66 -0.80
C CYS A 82 5.19 6.14 -0.97
N GLU A 83 4.89 6.55 -2.19
CA GLU A 83 4.38 7.88 -2.50
C GLU A 83 2.98 7.79 -3.13
N GLN A 84 2.14 8.77 -2.78
CA GLN A 84 0.74 8.83 -3.21
C GLN A 84 0.59 9.72 -4.44
N TYR A 85 -0.09 9.23 -5.47
CA TYR A 85 -0.40 9.95 -6.68
C TYR A 85 -1.90 9.94 -6.95
N THR A 86 -2.39 10.95 -7.65
CA THR A 86 -3.69 10.88 -8.31
C THR A 86 -3.49 10.27 -9.68
N TYR A 87 -4.32 9.29 -10.07
CA TYR A 87 -4.25 8.70 -11.40
C TYR A 87 -5.54 8.93 -12.20
N THR A 88 -5.39 8.91 -13.53
CA THR A 88 -6.48 8.77 -14.50
C THR A 88 -6.15 7.62 -15.43
N ARG A 89 -7.07 6.69 -15.59
CA ARG A 89 -6.92 5.51 -16.45
C ARG A 89 -7.02 5.92 -17.92
N ASN A 90 -6.02 5.56 -18.70
CA ASN A 90 -6.03 5.74 -20.17
C ASN A 90 -6.57 4.49 -20.85
N ASP A 91 -6.12 3.31 -20.42
CA ASP A 91 -6.59 1.99 -20.86
C ASP A 91 -6.39 0.96 -19.73
N SER A 92 -6.52 -0.34 -20.02
CA SER A 92 -6.41 -1.39 -19.01
C SER A 92 -5.04 -1.49 -18.33
N HIS A 93 -3.96 -1.00 -18.93
CA HIS A 93 -2.62 -1.08 -18.36
C HIS A 93 -1.95 0.29 -18.19
N ASN A 94 -2.49 1.36 -18.77
CA ASN A 94 -1.86 2.67 -18.75
C ASN A 94 -2.62 3.64 -17.87
N LEU A 95 -1.91 4.23 -16.91
CA LEU A 95 -2.41 5.22 -15.96
C LEU A 95 -1.61 6.51 -16.10
N THR A 96 -2.28 7.64 -16.34
CA THR A 96 -1.66 8.96 -16.22
C THR A 96 -1.63 9.38 -14.76
N ILE A 97 -0.49 9.80 -14.24
CA ILE A 97 -0.33 10.32 -12.87
C ILE A 97 -0.21 11.85 -12.83
N ASP A 98 -0.53 12.45 -11.68
CA ASP A 98 -0.60 13.90 -11.51
C ASP A 98 0.76 14.63 -11.44
N ARG A 99 1.85 13.89 -11.23
CA ARG A 99 3.21 14.44 -11.17
C ARG A 99 4.25 13.36 -11.45
N ALA A 100 5.47 13.80 -11.77
CA ALA A 100 6.55 12.90 -12.12
C ALA A 100 7.02 12.00 -10.97
N LEU A 101 7.48 10.80 -11.31
CA LEU A 101 8.15 9.91 -10.37
C LEU A 101 9.56 10.46 -10.08
N PRO A 102 9.94 10.68 -8.81
CA PRO A 102 11.19 11.40 -8.47
C PRO A 102 12.47 10.65 -8.84
N SER A 103 12.42 9.35 -9.11
CA SER A 103 13.59 8.52 -9.38
C SER A 103 13.21 7.24 -10.13
N TRP A 104 12.61 7.40 -11.33
CA TRP A 104 12.41 6.29 -12.27
C TRP A 104 13.76 5.78 -12.82
N SER A 105 13.92 4.47 -12.95
CA SER A 105 15.09 3.74 -13.44
C SER A 105 14.57 2.70 -14.42
N ASP A 106 15.08 2.66 -15.64
CA ASP A 106 14.61 1.68 -16.63
C ASP A 106 14.89 0.22 -16.20
N ASP A 107 15.84 0.02 -15.27
CA ASP A 107 16.13 -1.27 -14.64
C ASP A 107 15.01 -1.74 -13.69
N TYR A 108 14.07 -0.86 -13.30
CA TYR A 108 12.91 -1.26 -12.51
C TYR A 108 12.22 -2.46 -13.15
N GLY A 109 12.10 -2.45 -14.49
CA GLY A 109 11.60 -3.51 -15.38
C GLY A 109 12.10 -4.93 -15.09
N GLN A 110 13.30 -5.07 -14.52
CA GLN A 110 14.08 -6.31 -14.56
C GLN A 110 14.47 -6.82 -13.16
N THR A 111 14.14 -6.11 -12.08
CA THR A 111 14.47 -6.52 -10.71
C THR A 111 13.34 -7.32 -10.05
N ILE A 112 13.73 -8.20 -9.11
CA ILE A 112 12.77 -8.93 -8.26
C ILE A 112 12.06 -7.97 -7.29
N GLU A 113 12.75 -6.90 -6.88
CA GLU A 113 12.24 -5.83 -6.01
C GLU A 113 11.77 -4.64 -6.87
N TYR A 114 10.62 -4.84 -7.48
CA TYR A 114 9.99 -3.92 -8.43
C TYR A 114 9.17 -2.83 -7.71
N PRO A 115 8.98 -1.61 -8.26
CA PRO A 115 8.02 -0.63 -7.74
C PRO A 115 6.59 -1.16 -7.86
N PHE A 116 6.05 -1.57 -6.72
CA PHE A 116 4.68 -2.01 -6.60
C PHE A 116 3.73 -0.81 -6.67
N PHE A 117 2.60 -0.99 -7.35
CA PHE A 117 1.48 -0.07 -7.25
C PHE A 117 0.33 -0.71 -6.48
N ALA A 118 -0.48 0.12 -5.82
CA ALA A 118 -1.73 -0.29 -5.20
C ALA A 118 -2.77 0.82 -5.38
N ILE A 119 -3.94 0.45 -5.91
CA ILE A 119 -5.10 1.34 -6.06
C ILE A 119 -6.11 1.03 -4.95
N GLY A 120 -6.61 2.05 -4.28
CA GLY A 120 -7.63 1.93 -3.24
C GLY A 120 -7.45 2.93 -2.09
N GLU A 121 -8.25 2.78 -1.05
CA GLU A 121 -8.16 3.59 0.16
C GLU A 121 -7.06 3.06 1.09
N LEU A 122 -6.18 3.94 1.55
CA LEU A 122 -5.12 3.57 2.50
C LEU A 122 -5.62 3.59 3.94
N VAL A 123 -5.74 2.40 4.52
CA VAL A 123 -5.94 2.22 5.95
C VAL A 123 -4.59 2.07 6.62
N LYS A 124 -4.21 3.06 7.45
CA LYS A 124 -3.02 2.93 8.30
C LYS A 124 -3.28 1.86 9.36
N CYS A 125 -2.32 0.98 9.58
CA CYS A 125 -2.42 -0.14 10.51
C CYS A 125 -1.11 -0.35 11.28
N TRP A 126 -1.18 -0.97 12.45
CA TRP A 126 0.00 -1.53 13.11
C TRP A 126 0.04 -3.04 12.99
N VAL A 127 1.24 -3.56 12.81
CA VAL A 127 1.52 -4.98 12.92
C VAL A 127 1.54 -5.38 14.40
N THR A 128 0.64 -6.28 14.79
CA THR A 128 0.52 -6.77 16.18
C THR A 128 0.96 -8.23 16.35
N ALA A 129 1.06 -8.97 15.24
CA ALA A 129 1.70 -10.28 15.22
C ALA A 129 2.25 -10.59 13.83
N VAL A 130 3.40 -11.26 13.80
CA VAL A 130 3.99 -11.85 12.59
C VAL A 130 4.22 -13.32 12.89
N LYS A 131 3.53 -14.20 12.17
CA LYS A 131 3.61 -15.66 12.36
C LYS A 131 4.11 -16.30 11.06
N PRO A 132 5.35 -16.78 11.03
CA PRO A 132 5.82 -17.57 9.89
C PRO A 132 5.09 -18.91 9.86
N ALA A 133 4.70 -19.35 8.67
CA ALA A 133 4.18 -20.66 8.36
C ALA A 133 5.00 -21.27 7.21
N ASP A 134 4.77 -22.55 6.88
CA ASP A 134 5.49 -23.16 5.75
C ASP A 134 5.10 -22.46 4.44
N LYS A 135 6.08 -21.80 3.80
CA LYS A 135 5.98 -21.00 2.56
C LYS A 135 5.13 -19.72 2.61
N LYS A 136 4.62 -19.33 3.78
CA LYS A 136 3.77 -18.13 3.95
C LYS A 136 4.06 -17.40 5.25
N VAL A 137 3.63 -16.15 5.34
CA VAL A 137 3.62 -15.37 6.57
C VAL A 137 2.20 -14.89 6.83
N SER A 138 1.73 -15.10 8.06
CA SER A 138 0.49 -14.50 8.54
C SER A 138 0.81 -13.25 9.36
N LEU A 139 0.16 -12.15 9.02
CA LEU A 139 0.22 -10.88 9.71
C LEU A 139 -1.12 -10.59 10.39
N THR A 140 -1.07 -10.20 11.65
CA THR A 140 -2.22 -9.62 12.35
C THR A 140 -2.01 -8.13 12.46
N LEU A 141 -2.92 -7.35 11.87
CA LEU A 141 -2.89 -5.91 11.87
C LEU A 141 -4.05 -5.32 12.66
N VAL A 142 -3.86 -4.16 13.26
CA VAL A 142 -4.94 -3.39 13.87
C VAL A 142 -4.94 -1.98 13.29
N ASN A 143 -6.12 -1.44 13.00
CA ASN A 143 -6.25 -0.09 12.45
C ASN A 143 -5.58 0.96 13.36
N TYR A 144 -4.87 1.91 12.76
CA TYR A 144 -4.22 3.02 13.43
C TYR A 144 -5.18 4.21 13.57
N ASN A 145 -5.11 4.91 14.70
CA ASN A 145 -5.86 6.16 14.91
C ASN A 145 -5.00 7.16 15.70
N GLU A 146 -4.74 8.33 15.10
CA GLU A 146 -3.90 9.40 15.66
C GLU A 146 -4.48 9.98 16.96
N ASP A 147 -5.80 9.97 17.15
CA ASP A 147 -6.45 10.48 18.37
C ASP A 147 -6.05 9.72 19.63
N VAL A 148 -5.53 8.50 19.48
CA VAL A 148 -5.02 7.68 20.59
C VAL A 148 -3.79 8.31 21.25
N PHE A 149 -2.95 9.02 20.48
CA PHE A 149 -1.65 9.56 20.94
C PHE A 149 -1.59 11.07 20.99
N LYS A 150 -2.66 11.75 20.57
CA LYS A 150 -2.74 13.21 20.50
C LYS A 150 -2.38 13.93 21.81
N ASP A 151 -2.54 13.27 22.95
CA ASP A 151 -2.28 13.82 24.29
C ASP A 151 -0.90 13.43 24.85
N ASP A 152 -0.09 12.65 24.12
CA ASP A 152 1.26 12.25 24.53
C ASP A 152 2.36 13.22 24.03
N LEU A 153 1.96 14.29 23.32
CA LEU A 153 2.82 15.37 22.82
C LEU A 153 2.87 16.57 23.78
#